data_AF-A0A381VRH9-F1
#
_entry.id   AF-A0A381VRH9-F1
#
_cell.length_a   1.000
_cell.length_b   1.000
_cell.length_c   1.000
_cell.angle_alpha   90.00
_cell.angle_beta   90.00
_cell.angle_gamma   90.00
#
_symmetry.space_group_name_H-M   'P 1'
#
loop_
_entity.id
_entity.type
_entity.pdbx_description
1 polymer ?
#
loop_
_entity_poly.entity_id
_entity_poly.type
_entity_poly.pdbx_seq_one_letter_code
_entity_poly.pdbx_strand_id
1 'polypeptide(L)'
;MNKLLALISILYLNCAVAKNIEPLNNHSLEEFFTDEKASHTVLERCISLYSAITELTKKKYPELASEFFQIANTLYPYGIISFSKTRKISYEEAEKFFFTNVNNLTNLYIDEMKKNGEKNKSYFKL
;
A
#
# COMPACT_ATOMS: atom_id res chain seq x y z
N MET A 1 -32.97 21.58 -23.14
CA MET A 1 -33.33 20.37 -22.37
C MET A 1 -32.48 19.14 -22.73
N ASN A 2 -32.11 18.94 -24.01
CA ASN A 2 -31.40 17.71 -24.45
C ASN A 2 -29.94 17.56 -23.99
N LYS A 3 -29.21 18.67 -23.76
CA LYS A 3 -27.80 18.63 -23.33
C LYS A 3 -27.62 18.18 -21.88
N LEU A 4 -28.59 18.53 -21.01
CA LEU A 4 -28.57 18.14 -19.59
C LEU A 4 -28.84 16.64 -19.44
N LEU A 5 -29.83 16.10 -20.18
CA LEU A 5 -30.08 14.66 -20.22
C LEU A 5 -28.88 13.89 -20.77
N ALA A 6 -28.25 14.36 -21.84
CA ALA A 6 -27.04 13.71 -22.37
C ALA A 6 -25.89 13.67 -21.35
N LEU A 7 -25.71 14.74 -20.56
CA LEU A 7 -24.69 14.80 -19.51
C LEU A 7 -25.00 13.82 -18.36
N ILE A 8 -26.27 13.71 -17.98
CA ILE A 8 -26.74 12.76 -16.95
C ILE A 8 -26.53 11.32 -17.42
N SER A 9 -26.82 11.03 -18.70
CA SER A 9 -26.60 9.69 -19.29
C SER A 9 -25.13 9.29 -19.33
N ILE A 10 -24.22 10.23 -19.64
CA ILE A 10 -22.77 10.00 -19.62
C ILE A 10 -22.27 9.77 -18.19
N LEU A 11 -22.79 10.51 -17.21
CA LEU A 11 -22.44 10.29 -15.79
C LEU A 11 -22.90 8.91 -15.30
N TYR A 12 -24.11 8.49 -15.70
CA TYR A 12 -24.68 7.20 -15.32
C TYR A 12 -23.90 6.03 -15.92
N LEU A 13 -23.44 6.15 -17.17
CA LEU A 13 -22.56 5.14 -17.80
C LEU A 13 -21.22 5.00 -17.08
N ASN A 14 -20.63 6.10 -16.59
CA ASN A 14 -19.36 6.05 -15.86
C ASN A 14 -19.51 5.52 -14.42
N CYS A 15 -20.66 5.72 -13.78
CA CYS A 15 -20.97 5.06 -12.51
C CYS A 15 -21.18 3.54 -12.66
N ALA A 16 -21.71 3.08 -13.81
CA ALA A 16 -21.98 1.68 -14.06
C ALA A 16 -20.74 0.82 -14.33
N VAL A 17 -19.56 1.43 -14.53
CA VAL A 17 -18.26 0.73 -14.65
C VAL A 17 -17.42 0.84 -13.37
N ALA A 18 -18.04 1.18 -12.24
CA ALA A 18 -17.42 0.91 -10.95
C ALA A 18 -17.40 -0.60 -10.74
N LYS A 19 -16.25 -1.22 -11.04
CA LYS A 19 -15.95 -2.57 -10.54
C LYS A 19 -16.15 -2.52 -9.03
N ASN A 20 -17.10 -3.28 -8.50
CA ASN A 20 -17.34 -3.33 -7.06
C ASN A 20 -16.00 -3.61 -6.37
N ILE A 21 -15.48 -2.64 -5.63
CA ILE A 21 -14.31 -2.86 -4.77
C ILE A 21 -14.85 -3.68 -3.61
N GLU A 22 -14.78 -5.00 -3.73
CA GLU A 22 -15.13 -5.88 -2.63
C GLU A 22 -14.18 -5.60 -1.45
N PRO A 23 -14.71 -5.53 -0.21
CA PRO A 23 -13.87 -5.39 0.97
C PRO A 23 -12.82 -6.50 1.01
N LEU A 24 -11.57 -6.17 1.34
CA LEU A 24 -10.48 -7.14 1.48
C LEU A 24 -10.84 -8.31 2.41
N ASN A 25 -11.77 -8.08 3.35
CA ASN A 25 -12.27 -9.07 4.30
C ASN A 25 -13.04 -10.25 3.68
N ASN A 26 -13.45 -10.14 2.41
CA ASN A 26 -14.17 -11.22 1.71
C ASN A 26 -13.24 -12.22 1.02
N HIS A 27 -11.92 -11.96 0.99
CA HIS A 27 -10.91 -12.83 0.40
C HIS A 27 -9.87 -13.14 1.47
N SER A 28 -9.41 -14.39 1.55
CA SER A 28 -8.24 -14.65 2.40
C SER A 28 -7.02 -13.91 1.84
N LEU A 29 -6.15 -13.41 2.71
CA LEU A 29 -4.86 -12.86 2.28
C LEU A 29 -4.14 -13.86 1.35
N GLU A 30 -4.21 -15.16 1.66
CA GLU A 30 -3.70 -16.26 0.83
C GLU A 30 -4.31 -16.37 -0.58
N GLU A 31 -5.62 -16.15 -0.75
CA GLU A 31 -6.27 -16.07 -2.07
C GLU A 31 -5.81 -14.84 -2.87
N PHE A 32 -5.64 -13.69 -2.21
CA PHE A 32 -5.08 -12.51 -2.87
C PHE A 32 -3.62 -12.74 -3.32
N PHE A 33 -2.90 -13.66 -2.68
CA PHE A 33 -1.48 -13.94 -2.92
C PHE A 33 -1.20 -15.11 -3.87
N THR A 34 -2.23 -15.86 -4.28
CA THR A 34 -2.10 -16.97 -5.24
C THR A 34 -2.15 -16.51 -6.70
N ASP A 35 -2.65 -15.30 -6.99
CA ASP A 35 -2.60 -14.71 -8.34
C ASP A 35 -1.24 -14.04 -8.59
N GLU A 36 -0.38 -14.72 -9.37
CA GLU A 36 1.07 -14.50 -9.46
C GLU A 36 1.52 -13.14 -10.03
N LYS A 37 0.62 -12.30 -10.56
CA LYS A 37 1.02 -11.11 -11.36
C LYS A 37 0.83 -9.74 -10.71
N ALA A 38 0.17 -9.61 -9.56
CA ALA A 38 -0.07 -8.30 -8.93
C ALA A 38 0.41 -8.17 -7.47
N SER A 39 0.96 -9.25 -6.90
CA SER A 39 1.10 -9.40 -5.45
C SER A 39 2.33 -8.69 -4.84
N HIS A 40 3.54 -8.86 -5.38
CA HIS A 40 4.74 -8.31 -4.71
C HIS A 40 4.84 -6.78 -4.71
N THR A 41 4.44 -6.09 -5.78
CA THR A 41 4.53 -4.61 -5.85
C THR A 41 3.53 -3.94 -4.91
N VAL A 42 2.34 -4.54 -4.74
CA VAL A 42 1.35 -4.06 -3.76
C VAL A 42 1.88 -4.27 -2.35
N LEU A 43 2.42 -5.45 -2.06
CA LEU A 43 3.04 -5.75 -0.77
C LEU A 43 4.21 -4.82 -0.45
N GLU A 44 5.10 -4.61 -1.41
CA GLU A 44 6.23 -3.67 -1.28
C GLU A 44 5.73 -2.29 -0.86
N ARG A 45 4.72 -1.76 -1.55
CA ARG A 45 4.13 -0.44 -1.24
C ARG A 45 3.42 -0.42 0.12
N CYS A 46 2.62 -1.43 0.45
CA CYS A 46 1.94 -1.51 1.75
C CYS A 46 2.93 -1.57 2.91
N ILE A 47 3.95 -2.43 2.81
CA ILE A 47 5.00 -2.57 3.82
C ILE A 47 5.77 -1.27 3.97
N SER A 48 6.16 -0.62 2.87
CA SER A 48 6.84 0.68 2.91
C SER A 48 5.99 1.77 3.53
N LEU A 49 4.69 1.79 3.24
CA LEU A 49 3.75 2.75 3.81
C LEU A 49 3.60 2.57 5.33
N TYR A 50 3.40 1.34 5.78
CA TYR A 50 3.30 1.04 7.22
C TYR A 50 4.61 1.30 7.96
N SER A 51 5.75 1.00 7.33
CA SER A 51 7.08 1.36 7.86
C SER A 51 7.25 2.89 7.98
N ALA A 52 6.80 3.66 6.98
CA ALA A 52 6.86 5.12 7.02
C ALA A 52 6.01 5.69 8.15
N ILE A 53 4.78 5.18 8.34
CA ILE A 53 3.91 5.59 9.44
C ILE A 53 4.53 5.23 10.79
N THR A 54 5.12 4.04 10.91
CA THR A 54 5.86 3.61 12.11
C THR A 54 6.94 4.63 12.47
N GLU A 55 7.79 4.98 11.52
CA GLU A 55 8.89 5.94 11.72
C GLU A 55 8.42 7.34 12.09
N LEU A 56 7.34 7.82 11.45
CA LEU A 56 6.77 9.14 11.72
C LEU A 56 6.07 9.22 13.09
N THR A 57 5.51 8.11 13.57
CA THR A 57 4.68 8.10 14.78
C THR A 57 5.42 7.62 16.04
N LYS A 58 6.51 6.86 15.91
CA LYS A 58 7.18 6.17 17.04
C LYS A 58 7.55 7.03 18.25
N LYS A 59 7.83 8.33 18.06
CA LYS A 59 8.16 9.23 19.17
C LYS A 59 6.94 9.69 19.95
N LYS A 60 5.84 9.98 19.25
CA LYS A 60 4.65 10.60 19.85
C LYS A 60 3.55 9.59 20.17
N TYR A 61 3.40 8.57 19.34
CA TYR A 61 2.37 7.54 19.42
C TYR A 61 3.03 6.16 19.30
N PRO A 62 3.80 5.72 20.32
CA PRO A 62 4.57 4.48 20.25
C PRO A 62 3.71 3.23 20.12
N GLU A 63 2.51 3.20 20.71
CA GLU A 63 1.57 2.08 20.57
C GLU A 63 1.09 1.95 19.12
N LEU A 64 0.66 3.06 18.51
CA LEU A 64 0.25 3.10 17.10
C LEU A 64 1.41 2.69 16.18
N ALA A 65 2.62 3.17 16.45
CA ALA A 65 3.81 2.78 15.69
C ALA A 65 4.06 1.27 15.79
N SER A 66 3.85 0.67 16.98
CA SER A 66 3.99 -0.78 17.18
C SER A 66 2.99 -1.58 16.36
N GLU A 67 1.73 -1.14 16.29
CA GLU A 67 0.70 -1.79 15.47
C GLU A 67 1.08 -1.80 13.99
N PHE A 68 1.48 -0.65 13.44
CA PHE A 68 1.91 -0.57 12.03
C PHE A 68 3.18 -1.38 11.75
N PHE A 69 4.12 -1.42 12.69
CA PHE A 69 5.31 -2.25 12.58
C PHE A 69 4.97 -3.75 12.54
N GLN A 70 4.05 -4.20 13.39
CA GLN A 70 3.60 -5.60 13.41
C GLN A 70 2.89 -5.98 12.10
N ILE A 71 2.05 -5.10 11.55
CA ILE A 71 1.41 -5.31 10.25
C ILE A 71 2.46 -5.42 9.14
N ALA A 72 3.43 -4.49 9.09
CA ALA A 72 4.51 -4.51 8.11
C ALA A 72 5.31 -5.83 8.15
N ASN A 73 5.70 -6.27 9.36
CA ASN A 73 6.43 -7.51 9.56
C ASN A 73 5.62 -8.76 9.19
N THR A 74 4.31 -8.73 9.43
CA THR A 74 3.42 -9.83 9.04
C THR A 74 3.39 -10.00 7.52
N LEU A 75 3.39 -8.89 6.76
CA LEU A 75 3.34 -8.91 5.30
C LEU A 75 4.70 -9.19 4.65
N TYR A 76 5.79 -8.97 5.37
CA TYR A 76 7.16 -9.02 4.83
C TYR A 76 7.52 -10.36 4.16
N PRO A 77 7.32 -11.53 4.79
CA PRO A 77 7.66 -12.82 4.17
C PRO A 77 6.85 -13.09 2.90
N TYR A 78 5.57 -12.69 2.87
CA TYR A 78 4.72 -12.82 1.67
C TYR A 78 5.25 -11.98 0.52
N GLY A 79 5.74 -10.77 0.82
CA GLY A 79 6.39 -9.90 -0.15
C GLY A 79 7.62 -10.56 -0.78
N ILE A 80 8.50 -11.12 0.05
CA ILE A 80 9.70 -11.84 -0.41
C ILE A 80 9.33 -13.07 -1.24
N ILE A 81 8.39 -13.91 -0.77
CA ILE A 81 7.95 -15.12 -1.48
C ILE A 81 7.38 -14.75 -2.85
N SER A 82 6.51 -13.73 -2.90
CA SER A 82 5.93 -13.26 -4.15
C SER A 82 7.01 -12.72 -5.10
N PHE A 83 7.94 -11.90 -4.59
CA PHE A 83 9.05 -11.35 -5.37
C PHE A 83 9.97 -12.43 -5.93
N SER A 84 10.36 -13.41 -5.10
CA SER A 84 11.18 -14.57 -5.48
C SER A 84 10.53 -15.36 -6.61
N LYS A 85 9.23 -15.68 -6.48
CA LYS A 85 8.47 -16.40 -7.52
C LYS A 85 8.40 -15.61 -8.82
N THR A 86 8.04 -14.32 -8.76
CA THR A 86 7.92 -13.47 -9.96
C THR A 86 9.27 -13.31 -10.68
N ARG A 87 10.37 -13.17 -9.93
CA ARG A 87 11.71 -12.94 -10.49
C ARG A 87 12.48 -14.23 -10.79
N LYS A 88 11.99 -15.38 -10.34
CA LYS A 88 12.66 -16.70 -10.46
C LYS A 88 14.07 -16.70 -9.85
N ILE A 89 14.21 -16.07 -8.68
CA ILE A 89 15.46 -16.00 -7.90
C ILE A 89 15.29 -16.69 -6.55
N SER A 90 16.38 -16.97 -5.84
CA SER A 90 16.31 -17.58 -4.51
C SER A 90 15.61 -16.65 -3.50
N TYR A 91 15.08 -17.22 -2.42
CA TYR A 91 14.48 -16.45 -1.33
C TYR A 91 15.49 -15.46 -0.73
N GLU A 92 16.73 -15.91 -0.50
CA GLU A 92 17.81 -15.09 0.09
C GLU A 92 18.23 -13.93 -0.82
N GLU A 93 18.21 -14.13 -2.14
CA GLU A 93 18.45 -13.07 -3.11
C GLU A 93 17.27 -12.10 -3.17
N ALA A 94 16.05 -12.63 -3.21
CA ALA A 94 14.82 -11.84 -3.18
C ALA A 94 14.73 -10.97 -1.93
N GLU A 95 15.07 -11.48 -0.76
CA GLU A 95 15.05 -10.75 0.51
C GLU A 95 15.91 -9.47 0.44
N LYS A 96 17.13 -9.56 -0.11
CA LYS A 96 18.04 -8.41 -0.25
C LYS A 96 17.46 -7.33 -1.15
N PHE A 97 16.96 -7.71 -2.32
CA PHE A 97 16.34 -6.77 -3.27
C PHE A 97 15.06 -6.17 -2.71
N PHE A 98 14.19 -7.01 -2.16
CA PHE A 98 12.92 -6.59 -1.59
C PHE A 98 13.13 -5.62 -0.42
N PHE A 99 14.08 -5.89 0.47
CA PHE A 99 14.45 -4.98 1.55
C PHE A 99 14.97 -3.64 1.05
N THR A 100 15.84 -3.66 0.05
CA THR A 100 16.35 -2.43 -0.56
C THR A 100 15.21 -1.59 -1.15
N ASN A 101 14.29 -2.21 -1.87
CA ASN A 101 13.14 -1.52 -2.46
C ASN A 101 12.21 -0.95 -1.38
N VAL A 102 11.85 -1.76 -0.38
CA VAL A 102 10.98 -1.35 0.72
C VAL A 102 11.56 -0.15 1.45
N ASN A 103 12.86 -0.17 1.75
CA ASN A 103 13.55 0.93 2.43
C ASN A 103 13.55 2.22 1.59
N ASN A 104 13.84 2.11 0.30
CA ASN A 104 13.81 3.26 -0.61
C ASN A 104 12.40 3.88 -0.70
N LEU A 105 11.37 3.07 -0.87
CA LEU A 105 9.98 3.54 -0.90
C LEU A 105 9.51 4.10 0.45
N THR A 106 9.96 3.53 1.57
CA THR A 106 9.68 4.05 2.92
C THR A 106 10.15 5.51 3.04
N ASN A 107 11.38 5.79 2.60
CA ASN A 107 11.93 7.14 2.63
C ASN A 107 11.14 8.10 1.73
N LEU A 108 10.76 7.67 0.52
CA LEU A 108 9.92 8.46 -0.38
C LEU A 108 8.56 8.80 0.24
N TYR A 109 7.91 7.83 0.89
CA TYR A 109 6.65 8.07 1.59
C TYR A 109 6.81 9.03 2.77
N ILE A 110 7.88 8.90 3.56
CA ILE A 110 8.18 9.85 4.65
C ILE A 110 8.31 11.28 4.10
N ASP A 111 9.05 11.45 3.00
CA ASP A 111 9.27 12.77 2.40
C ASP A 111 7.96 13.37 1.83
N GLU A 112 7.17 12.57 1.12
CA GLU A 112 5.85 13.00 0.62
C GLU A 112 4.90 13.36 1.76
N MET A 113 4.84 12.54 2.82
CA MET A 113 3.97 12.78 3.96
C MET A 113 4.36 14.06 4.73
N LYS A 114 5.66 14.31 4.92
CA LYS A 114 6.14 15.57 5.51
C LYS A 114 5.75 16.77 4.65
N LYS A 115 6.07 16.73 3.35
CA LYS A 115 5.72 17.81 2.40
C LYS A 115 4.21 18.08 2.38
N ASN A 116 3.40 17.02 2.40
CA ASN A 116 1.95 17.12 2.44
C ASN A 116 1.46 17.71 3.77
N GLY A 117 2.01 17.24 4.91
CA GLY A 117 1.74 17.76 6.25
C GLY A 117 2.03 19.26 6.37
N GLU A 118 3.15 19.71 5.83
CA GLU A 118 3.53 21.12 5.71
C GLU A 118 2.52 21.93 4.90
N LYS A 119 2.24 21.46 3.68
CA LYS A 119 1.34 22.15 2.74
C LYS A 119 -0.07 22.31 3.31
N ASN A 120 -0.60 21.26 3.91
CA ASN A 120 -1.98 21.21 4.38
C ASN A 120 -2.13 21.57 5.86
N LYS A 121 -1.04 21.87 6.56
CA LYS A 121 -1.01 22.05 8.02
C LYS A 121 -1.66 20.86 8.75
N SER A 122 -1.61 19.69 8.13
CA SER A 122 -2.26 18.46 8.57
C SER A 122 -1.35 17.61 9.43
N TYR A 123 -0.23 18.18 9.90
CA TYR A 123 0.49 17.59 11.00
C TYR A 123 -0.52 17.30 12.10
N PHE A 124 -0.67 16.02 12.46
CA PHE A 124 -0.94 15.68 13.86
C PHE A 124 -0.05 16.64 14.63
N LYS A 125 -0.62 17.61 15.37
CA LYS A 125 0.19 18.56 16.16
C LYS A 125 1.18 17.68 16.90
N LEU A 126 2.44 17.61 16.47
CA LEU A 126 3.49 16.79 17.09
C LEU A 126 3.92 17.47 18.38
#